data_AF-A0AAV5YVR0-F1
#
_entry.id   AF-A0AAV5YVR0-F1
#
_cell.length_a   1.000
_cell.length_b   1.000
_cell.length_c   1.000
_cell.angle_alpha   90.00
_cell.angle_beta   90.00
_cell.angle_gamma   90.00
#
_symmetry.space_group_name_H-M   'P 1'
#
loop_
_entity.id
_entity.type
_entity.pdbx_description
1 polymer ?
#
loop_
_entity_poly.entity_id
_entity_poly.type
_entity_poly.pdbx_seq_one_letter_code
_entity_poly.pdbx_strand_id
1 'polypeptide(L)'
;MLRRPDVEEVMEYGRALGFDLTPTEARLIQARMMDTVAALEAFDEMRVEERRPPLSFTDRDPGRRPSEEEDPLGAFITKCRVKGADSGPLHGKTVAPKDHIALARVPMTLPAATAYQRAVDWDALLAVPGSGA
;
A
#
# COMPACT_ATOMS: atom_id res chain seq x y z
N MET A 1 -5.66 -12.20 -14.48
CA MET A 1 -6.89 -13.01 -14.57
C MET A 1 -7.20 -13.56 -13.19
N LEU A 2 -8.39 -13.28 -12.69
CA LEU A 2 -8.84 -13.72 -11.37
C LEU A 2 -9.31 -15.17 -11.42
N ARG A 3 -9.07 -15.91 -10.35
CA ARG A 3 -9.45 -17.33 -10.24
C ARG A 3 -10.97 -17.46 -10.18
N ARG A 4 -11.51 -18.43 -10.91
CA ARG A 4 -12.95 -18.74 -10.95
C ARG A 4 -13.19 -20.04 -10.20
N PRO A 5 -13.82 -20.00 -9.02
CA PRO A 5 -14.07 -21.23 -8.29
C PRO A 5 -15.10 -22.12 -8.97
N ASP A 6 -14.91 -23.43 -8.86
CA ASP A 6 -15.96 -24.39 -9.21
C ASP A 6 -17.01 -24.51 -8.10
N VAL A 7 -18.04 -25.33 -8.32
CA VAL A 7 -19.16 -25.51 -7.37
C VAL A 7 -18.70 -26.17 -6.07
N GLU A 8 -17.74 -27.10 -6.14
CA GLU A 8 -17.22 -27.81 -4.98
C GLU A 8 -16.41 -26.85 -4.09
N GLU A 9 -15.60 -25.99 -4.71
CA GLU A 9 -14.89 -24.93 -4.01
C GLU A 9 -15.83 -23.91 -3.37
N VAL A 10 -16.94 -23.55 -4.03
CA VAL A 10 -17.97 -22.69 -3.42
C VAL A 10 -18.59 -23.36 -2.19
N MET A 11 -18.82 -24.67 -2.22
CA MET A 11 -19.30 -25.40 -1.03
C MET A 11 -18.24 -25.47 0.07
N GLU A 12 -16.95 -25.60 -0.27
CA GLU A 12 -15.84 -25.51 0.69
C GLU A 12 -15.78 -24.15 1.37
N TYR A 13 -15.93 -23.08 0.61
CA TYR A 13 -15.99 -21.72 1.15
C TYR A 13 -17.21 -21.51 2.04
N GLY A 14 -18.37 -22.04 1.62
CA GLY A 14 -19.56 -22.08 2.45
C GLY A 14 -19.27 -22.71 3.81
N ARG A 15 -18.71 -23.92 3.81
CA ARG A 15 -18.37 -24.65 5.05
C ARG A 15 -17.39 -23.88 5.94
N ALA A 16 -16.35 -23.28 5.35
CA ALA A 16 -15.39 -22.46 6.09
C ALA A 16 -16.02 -21.22 6.75
N LEU A 17 -17.10 -20.69 6.15
CA LEU A 17 -17.87 -19.56 6.65
C LEU A 17 -19.06 -19.97 7.54
N GLY A 18 -19.28 -21.27 7.76
CA GLY A 18 -20.38 -21.79 8.58
C GLY A 18 -21.71 -21.99 7.84
N PHE A 19 -21.70 -22.02 6.51
CA PHE A 19 -22.86 -22.34 5.67
C PHE A 19 -22.76 -23.77 5.12
N ASP A 20 -23.81 -24.56 5.28
CA ASP A 20 -23.92 -25.87 4.64
C ASP A 20 -24.72 -25.73 3.33
N LEU A 21 -24.01 -25.48 2.23
CA LEU A 21 -24.62 -25.22 0.93
C LEU A 21 -24.88 -26.52 0.18
N THR A 22 -26.09 -26.67 -0.34
CA THR A 22 -26.37 -27.72 -1.33
C THR A 22 -25.68 -27.42 -2.67
N PRO A 23 -25.45 -28.42 -3.54
CA PRO A 23 -24.89 -28.19 -4.89
C PRO A 23 -25.73 -27.24 -5.76
N THR A 24 -27.03 -27.11 -5.48
CA THR A 24 -27.92 -26.18 -6.19
C THR A 24 -27.72 -24.74 -5.72
N GLU A 25 -27.66 -24.52 -4.41
CA GLU A 25 -27.37 -23.18 -3.85
C GLU A 25 -25.95 -22.73 -4.22
N ALA A 26 -24.98 -23.64 -4.15
CA ALA A 26 -23.61 -23.35 -4.55
C ALA A 26 -23.51 -22.94 -6.03
N ARG A 27 -24.28 -23.56 -6.94
CA ARG A 27 -24.36 -23.13 -8.35
C ARG A 27 -24.94 -21.73 -8.52
N LEU A 28 -25.98 -21.40 -7.76
CA LEU A 28 -26.59 -20.06 -7.80
C LEU A 28 -25.61 -18.99 -7.32
N ILE A 29 -24.86 -19.27 -6.25
CA ILE A 29 -23.83 -18.39 -5.71
C ILE A 29 -22.66 -18.28 -6.68
N GLN A 30 -22.19 -19.39 -7.23
CA GLN A 30 -21.09 -19.44 -8.20
C GLN A 30 -21.38 -18.53 -9.40
N ALA A 31 -22.60 -18.58 -9.95
CA ALA A 31 -22.98 -17.71 -11.07
C ALA A 31 -22.79 -16.22 -10.72
N ARG A 32 -23.17 -15.80 -9.51
CA ARG A 32 -22.98 -14.41 -9.04
C ARG A 32 -21.51 -14.06 -8.79
N MET A 33 -20.72 -15.03 -8.31
CA MET A 33 -19.27 -14.87 -8.21
C MET A 33 -18.65 -14.67 -9.60
N MET A 34 -19.09 -15.40 -10.63
CA MET A 34 -18.59 -15.24 -12.00
C MET A 34 -18.91 -13.85 -12.56
N ASP A 35 -20.13 -13.34 -12.33
CA ASP A 35 -20.51 -11.99 -12.73
C ASP A 35 -19.60 -10.93 -12.05
N THR A 36 -19.33 -11.12 -10.76
CA THR A 36 -18.46 -10.20 -9.99
C THR A 36 -17.00 -10.26 -10.47
N VAL A 37 -16.48 -11.46 -10.72
CA VAL A 37 -15.14 -11.65 -11.27
C VAL A 37 -15.02 -11.00 -12.64
N ALA A 38 -16.02 -11.16 -13.52
CA ALA A 38 -16.02 -10.52 -14.83
C ALA A 38 -16.04 -8.99 -14.72
N ALA A 39 -16.81 -8.43 -13.79
CA ALA A 39 -16.83 -6.98 -13.55
C ALA A 39 -15.48 -6.44 -13.05
N LEU A 40 -14.81 -7.18 -12.15
CA LEU A 40 -13.47 -6.80 -11.66
C LEU A 40 -12.41 -6.88 -12.75
N GLU A 41 -12.45 -7.91 -13.60
CA GLU A 41 -11.54 -8.03 -14.74
C GLU A 41 -11.80 -6.93 -15.78
N ALA A 42 -13.06 -6.63 -16.09
CA ALA A 42 -13.40 -5.51 -16.97
C ALA A 42 -12.88 -4.18 -16.41
N PHE A 43 -12.98 -3.96 -15.10
CA PHE A 43 -12.41 -2.79 -14.44
C PHE A 43 -10.88 -2.72 -14.56
N ASP A 44 -10.18 -3.83 -14.33
CA ASP A 44 -8.71 -3.93 -14.50
C ASP A 44 -8.29 -3.63 -15.96
N GLU A 45 -9.08 -4.11 -16.93
CA GLU A 45 -8.86 -3.87 -18.37
C GLU A 45 -9.13 -2.42 -18.80
N MET A 46 -9.97 -1.65 -18.08
CA MET A 46 -10.22 -0.25 -18.41
C MET A 46 -8.93 0.59 -18.39
N ARG A 47 -7.88 0.14 -17.67
CA ARG A 47 -6.59 0.84 -17.54
C ARG A 47 -6.77 2.34 -17.25
N VAL A 48 -7.74 2.65 -16.38
CA VAL A 48 -8.06 4.03 -16.02
C VAL A 48 -6.78 4.67 -15.48
N GLU A 49 -6.39 5.79 -16.09
CA GLU A 49 -5.21 6.50 -15.66
C GLU A 49 -5.46 7.10 -14.27
N GLU A 50 -4.76 6.58 -13.27
CA GLU A 50 -4.81 7.12 -11.92
C GLU A 50 -4.08 8.47 -11.89
N ARG A 51 -4.78 9.53 -11.46
CA ARG A 51 -4.16 10.83 -11.19
C ARG A 51 -3.22 10.69 -9.99
N ARG A 52 -1.92 10.51 -10.27
CA ARG A 52 -0.89 10.49 -9.24
C ARG A 52 -0.65 11.92 -8.73
N PRO A 53 -0.48 12.11 -7.41
CA PRO A 53 0.01 13.38 -6.89
C PRO A 53 1.36 13.72 -7.54
N PRO A 54 1.62 14.99 -7.91
CA PRO A 54 2.92 15.37 -8.43
C PRO A 54 3.99 15.18 -7.35
N LEU A 55 5.08 14.50 -7.71
CA LEU A 55 6.20 14.34 -6.79
C LEU A 55 7.04 15.63 -6.75
N SER A 56 7.04 16.28 -5.60
CA SER A 56 7.93 17.42 -5.33
C SER A 56 9.26 16.91 -4.74
N PHE A 57 10.34 17.70 -4.87
CA PHE A 57 11.64 17.40 -4.24
C PHE A 57 12.21 16.02 -4.62
N THR A 58 12.63 15.88 -5.88
CA THR A 58 13.05 14.58 -6.46
C THR A 58 14.49 14.18 -6.16
N ASP A 59 15.30 15.08 -5.57
CA ASP A 59 16.65 14.77 -5.10
C ASP A 59 16.59 14.04 -3.76
N ARG A 60 16.70 12.71 -3.82
CA ARG A 60 16.56 11.79 -2.69
C ARG A 60 17.29 10.47 -2.92
N ASP A 61 17.76 9.85 -1.84
CA ASP A 61 18.33 8.49 -1.87
C ASP A 61 17.28 7.43 -1.46
N PRO A 62 17.42 6.17 -1.92
CA PRO A 62 16.46 5.10 -1.61
C PRO A 62 16.48 4.65 -0.14
N GLY A 63 17.39 5.20 0.66
CA GLY A 63 17.59 4.83 2.04
C GLY A 63 18.48 3.62 2.24
N ARG A 64 18.96 3.48 3.48
CA ARG A 64 19.64 2.28 3.97
C ARG A 64 19.18 1.95 5.39
N ARG A 65 19.47 0.73 5.84
CA ARG A 65 19.39 0.41 7.26
C ARG A 65 20.44 1.23 8.03
N PRO A 66 20.09 1.87 9.17
CA PRO A 66 21.08 2.51 10.03
C PRO A 66 22.04 1.47 10.63
N SER A 67 23.27 1.89 10.94
CA SER A 67 24.18 1.08 11.76
C SER A 67 23.72 1.06 13.24
N GLU A 68 24.27 0.14 14.03
CA GLU A 68 24.02 0.08 15.47
C GLU A 68 24.46 1.37 16.20
N GLU A 69 25.53 2.02 15.72
CA GLU A 69 25.98 3.31 16.24
C GLU A 69 24.99 4.45 15.92
N GLU A 70 24.35 4.39 14.74
CA GLU A 70 23.38 5.39 14.30
C GLU A 70 22.00 5.23 14.96
N ASP A 71 21.64 4.01 15.36
CA ASP A 71 20.36 3.69 15.99
C ASP A 71 20.51 2.60 17.09
N PRO A 72 21.08 2.95 18.26
CA PRO A 72 21.30 1.98 19.34
C PRO A 72 20.01 1.41 19.94
N LEU A 73 18.88 2.08 19.71
CA LEU A 73 17.57 1.70 20.23
C LEU A 73 16.74 0.90 19.23
N GLY A 74 17.21 0.73 17.98
CA GLY A 74 16.48 0.05 16.93
C GLY A 74 15.15 0.72 16.57
N ALA A 75 15.06 2.05 16.68
CA ALA A 75 13.85 2.82 16.42
C ALA A 75 13.57 3.07 14.93
N PHE A 76 14.60 2.97 14.08
CA PHE A 76 14.54 3.32 12.67
C PHE A 76 14.70 2.10 11.76
N ILE A 77 13.75 1.92 10.85
CA ILE A 77 13.82 0.85 9.84
C ILE A 77 14.76 1.25 8.70
N THR A 78 14.54 2.45 8.16
CA THR A 78 15.26 3.00 7.02
C THR A 78 15.64 4.45 7.29
N LYS A 79 16.90 4.79 7.04
CA LYS A 79 17.43 6.15 7.08
C LYS A 79 17.71 6.60 5.65
N CYS A 80 17.19 7.74 5.25
CA CYS A 80 17.34 8.31 3.91
C CYS A 80 17.52 9.82 3.99
N ARG A 81 17.94 10.43 2.88
CA ARG A 81 17.99 11.87 2.65
C ARG A 81 16.99 12.21 1.55
N VAL A 82 16.11 13.15 1.85
CA VAL A 82 15.25 13.82 0.87
C VAL A 82 15.52 15.32 0.99
N LYS A 83 16.01 15.95 -0.07
CA LYS A 83 16.28 17.39 -0.05
C LYS A 83 14.96 18.16 -0.20
N GLY A 84 14.42 18.64 0.90
CA GLY A 84 13.23 19.51 0.93
C GLY A 84 13.51 20.96 0.51
N ALA A 85 12.60 21.86 0.85
CA ALA A 85 12.73 23.29 0.55
C ALA A 85 13.95 23.94 1.24
N ASP A 86 14.58 24.89 0.55
CA ASP A 86 15.74 25.63 1.05
C ASP A 86 15.37 26.70 2.11
N SER A 87 14.08 26.86 2.46
CA SER A 87 13.59 27.75 3.52
C SER A 87 12.24 27.29 4.07
N GLY A 88 11.83 27.87 5.21
CA GLY A 88 10.54 27.60 5.87
C GLY A 88 10.68 27.15 7.33
N PRO A 89 9.56 26.94 8.05
CA PRO A 89 9.58 26.65 9.49
C PRO A 89 10.36 25.38 9.90
N LEU A 90 10.49 24.43 8.99
CA LEU A 90 11.22 23.17 9.20
C LEU A 90 12.61 23.15 8.56
N HIS A 91 13.08 24.29 8.01
CA HIS A 91 14.41 24.36 7.41
C HIS A 91 15.49 23.99 8.44
N GLY A 92 16.40 23.09 8.04
CA GLY A 92 17.47 22.57 8.90
C GLY A 92 17.02 21.55 9.96
N LYS A 93 15.75 21.12 9.95
CA LYS A 93 15.26 20.06 10.84
C LYS A 93 15.31 18.70 10.15
N THR A 94 15.59 17.67 10.95
CA THR A 94 15.44 16.27 10.56
C THR A 94 14.14 15.74 11.14
N VAL A 95 13.35 15.06 10.32
CA VAL A 95 12.06 14.49 10.73
C VAL A 95 12.07 12.98 10.49
N ALA A 96 11.27 12.26 11.29
CA ALA A 96 11.10 10.82 11.20
C ALA A 96 9.62 10.49 10.99
N PRO A 97 9.15 10.34 9.73
CA PRO A 97 7.80 9.87 9.49
C PRO A 97 7.67 8.41 9.97
N LYS A 98 6.50 8.06 10.51
CA LYS A 98 6.19 6.67 10.84
C LYS A 98 6.24 5.83 9.55
N ASP A 99 6.70 4.58 9.62
CA ASP A 99 6.81 3.65 8.49
C ASP A 99 5.46 3.25 7.82
N HIS A 100 4.37 3.93 8.19
CA HIS A 100 3.06 3.83 7.55
C HIS A 100 2.76 5.05 6.66
N ILE A 101 3.65 6.05 6.66
CA ILE A 101 3.57 7.26 5.85
C ILE A 101 4.41 7.07 4.60
N ALA A 102 3.76 7.17 3.44
CA ALA A 102 4.43 7.00 2.15
C ALA A 102 5.50 8.09 1.91
N LEU A 103 6.70 7.65 1.58
CA LEU A 103 7.78 8.48 1.07
C LEU A 103 8.27 7.85 -0.23
N ALA A 104 8.14 8.59 -1.33
CA ALA A 104 8.40 8.05 -2.65
C ALA A 104 9.84 7.55 -2.77
N ARG A 105 9.99 6.35 -3.34
CA ARG A 105 11.24 5.61 -3.57
C ARG A 105 11.95 5.11 -2.31
N VAL A 106 11.36 5.28 -1.14
CA VAL A 106 11.88 4.74 0.12
C VAL A 106 11.04 3.51 0.51
N PRO A 107 11.68 2.37 0.83
CA PRO A 107 10.96 1.17 1.23
C PRO A 107 10.16 1.38 2.52
N MET A 108 8.92 0.89 2.52
CA MET A 108 8.07 0.80 3.71
C MET A 108 7.88 -0.67 4.09
N THR A 109 7.80 -0.94 5.39
CA THR A 109 7.56 -2.29 5.93
C THR A 109 6.11 -2.47 6.34
N LEU A 110 5.38 -1.41 6.74
CA LEU A 110 4.01 -1.55 7.30
C LEU A 110 4.02 -2.47 8.55
N PRO A 111 2.92 -2.62 9.33
CA PRO A 111 2.96 -3.36 10.60
C PRO A 111 2.95 -4.89 10.42
N ALA A 112 3.29 -5.43 9.25
CA ALA A 112 3.23 -6.87 8.99
C ALA A 112 4.65 -7.45 8.84
N ALA A 113 4.98 -8.44 9.67
CA ALA A 113 6.29 -9.13 9.67
C ALA A 113 6.66 -9.80 8.33
N THR A 114 5.70 -9.98 7.43
CA THR A 114 5.85 -10.58 6.09
C THR A 114 5.67 -9.57 4.95
N ALA A 115 5.45 -8.29 5.25
CA ALA A 115 5.34 -7.29 4.20
C ALA A 115 6.70 -7.12 3.51
N TYR A 116 6.74 -7.51 2.24
CA TYR A 116 7.83 -7.17 1.35
C TYR A 116 8.10 -5.66 1.43
N GLN A 117 9.36 -5.30 1.63
CA GLN A 117 9.81 -3.92 1.48
C GLN A 117 9.41 -3.42 0.11
N ARG A 118 8.44 -2.51 0.07
CA ARG A 118 7.92 -1.93 -1.17
C ARG A 118 8.17 -0.44 -1.14
N ALA A 119 8.79 0.05 -2.21
CA ALA A 119 8.84 1.47 -2.49
C ALA A 119 7.59 1.85 -3.28
N VAL A 120 6.99 2.98 -2.91
CA VAL A 120 5.91 3.62 -3.66
C VAL A 120 6.48 4.78 -4.48
N ASP A 121 5.77 5.24 -5.51
CA ASP A 121 6.20 6.35 -6.37
C ASP A 121 5.54 7.70 -6.01
N TRP A 122 4.86 7.78 -4.86
CA TRP A 122 4.21 8.98 -4.34
C TRP A 122 4.60 9.29 -2.89
N ASP A 123 4.57 10.56 -2.53
CA ASP A 123 4.67 11.02 -1.14
C ASP A 123 3.26 11.11 -0.54
N ALA A 124 3.09 10.69 0.71
CA ALA A 124 1.86 10.97 1.44
C ALA A 124 1.75 12.48 1.69
N LEU A 125 0.58 13.05 1.38
CA LEU A 125 0.28 14.43 1.74
C LEU A 125 0.04 14.51 3.25
N LEU A 126 1.06 14.96 3.98
CA LEU A 126 0.87 15.43 5.34
C LEU A 126 0.37 16.86 5.25
N ALA A 127 -0.89 17.11 5.63
CA ALA A 127 -1.42 18.46 5.73
C ALA A 127 -0.56 19.23 6.76
N VAL A 128 0.37 20.05 6.27
CA VAL A 128 0.94 21.11 7.08
C VAL A 128 -0.10 22.22 7.04
N PRO A 129 -0.83 22.50 8.13
CA PRO A 129 -1.74 23.63 8.15
C PRO A 129 -0.95 24.87 7.73
N GLY A 130 -1.41 25.51 6.66
CA GLY A 130 -0.69 26.59 6.01
C GLY A 130 -0.30 27.65 7.02
N SER A 131 0.98 27.98 7.06
CA SER A 131 1.39 29.35 7.32
C SER A 131 0.82 30.20 6.16
N GLY A 132 -0.40 30.68 6.34
CA GLY A 132 -0.99 31.68 5.47
C GLY A 132 -0.08 32.90 5.41
N ALA A 133 0.13 33.39 4.19
CA ALA A 133 0.46 34.78 3.95
C ALA A 133 -0.77 35.66 4.22
#